data_AF-A0A7J8G453-F1
#
_entry.id   AF-A0A7J8G453-F1
#
_cell.length_a   1.000
_cell.length_b   1.000
_cell.length_c   1.000
_cell.angle_alpha   90.00
_cell.angle_beta   90.00
_cell.angle_gamma   90.00
#
_symmetry.space_group_name_H-M   'P 1'
#
loop_
_entity.id
_entity.type
_entity.pdbx_description
1 polymer ?
#
loop_
_entity_poly.entity_id
_entity_poly.type
_entity_poly.pdbx_seq_one_letter_code
_entity_poly.pdbx_strand_id
1 'polypeptide(L)'
;MPHSYSALSAEQKKELCDIALRIVAPGKGILAADESVGSMAKRLSQIGVENTEENRRLYRQVLFTADDRVKKCIGGVIFFHETLYQKDDNGVPFVRTIQDKGIVVGIKVDKGVVPLAGTDGETTTQGLDGLSERCAQYKKDGADFAKWRCVLKISERTPSALAILENANVLARYASICQQNGIVPIVEPEILPDGDHDLKRCQYVTEKVLAAVYKALSDHHVYLEGTLLKPNMVTPGHACPIKYSPEEVAMATVTALRRTVPPAVPGVTFLSGGQSEEEASLNLNAINRCPAGLCTQCLARATGQCWGCH
;
A
#
# COMPACT_ATOMS: atom_id res chain seq x y z
N MET A 1 4.64 33.14 12.01
CA MET A 1 3.76 32.43 11.06
C MET A 1 4.63 31.56 10.16
N PRO A 2 4.19 30.38 9.72
CA PRO A 2 4.95 29.60 8.73
C PRO A 2 4.99 30.35 7.39
N HIS A 3 6.10 30.22 6.66
CA HIS A 3 6.27 30.76 5.30
C HIS A 3 6.16 29.63 4.29
N SER A 4 5.49 29.88 3.16
CA SER A 4 5.31 28.89 2.10
C SER A 4 6.49 28.94 1.12
N TYR A 5 7.26 27.86 1.05
CA TYR A 5 8.19 27.58 -0.03
C TYR A 5 7.61 26.39 -0.81
N SER A 6 7.26 26.59 -2.09
CA SER A 6 6.55 25.55 -2.83
C SER A 6 7.46 24.35 -3.08
N ALA A 7 7.07 23.18 -2.58
CA ALA A 7 7.78 21.93 -2.85
C ALA A 7 7.61 21.45 -4.30
N LEU A 8 6.50 21.79 -4.95
CA LEU A 8 6.15 21.33 -6.29
C LEU A 8 5.64 22.47 -7.17
N SER A 9 5.93 22.43 -8.47
CA SER A 9 5.30 23.28 -9.48
C SER A 9 3.85 22.87 -9.75
N ALA A 10 3.10 23.69 -10.48
CA ALA A 10 1.73 23.35 -10.89
C ALA A 10 1.71 22.11 -11.81
N GLU A 11 2.69 21.99 -12.69
CA GLU A 11 2.86 20.88 -13.64
C GLU A 11 3.16 19.57 -12.89
N GLN A 12 4.06 19.62 -11.91
CA GLN A 12 4.39 18.46 -11.06
C GLN A 12 3.16 18.00 -10.25
N LYS A 13 2.39 18.94 -9.69
CA LYS A 13 1.14 18.62 -8.99
C LYS A 13 0.13 17.95 -9.91
N LYS A 14 -0.04 18.48 -11.12
CA LYS A 14 -0.95 17.92 -12.12
C LYS A 14 -0.53 16.49 -12.50
N GLU A 15 0.74 16.27 -12.79
CA GLU A 15 1.28 14.94 -13.12
C GLU A 15 0.97 13.91 -12.03
N LEU A 16 1.30 14.22 -10.77
CA LEU A 16 1.08 13.31 -9.64
C LEU A 16 -0.42 13.03 -9.41
N CYS A 17 -1.26 14.06 -9.50
CA CYS A 17 -2.71 13.92 -9.35
C CYS A 17 -3.30 13.04 -10.46
N ASP A 18 -2.92 13.27 -11.72
CA ASP A 18 -3.38 12.47 -12.86
C ASP A 18 -2.95 11.00 -12.73
N ILE A 19 -1.72 10.73 -12.29
CA ILE A 19 -1.24 9.36 -12.01
C ILE A 19 -2.10 8.72 -10.91
N ALA A 20 -2.27 9.40 -9.78
CA ALA A 20 -3.01 8.85 -8.64
C ALA A 20 -4.46 8.49 -9.02
N LEU A 21 -5.16 9.38 -9.74
CA LEU A 21 -6.52 9.16 -10.21
C LEU A 21 -6.63 8.01 -11.23
N ARG A 22 -5.62 7.81 -12.10
CA ARG A 22 -5.59 6.66 -13.03
C ARG A 22 -5.51 5.32 -12.28
N ILE A 23 -4.74 5.27 -11.20
CA ILE A 23 -4.55 4.05 -10.41
C ILE A 23 -5.87 3.62 -9.74
N VAL A 24 -6.64 4.58 -9.22
CA VAL A 24 -7.90 4.33 -8.50
C VAL A 24 -9.14 4.71 -9.30
N ALA A 25 -9.08 4.62 -10.63
CA ALA A 25 -10.25 4.85 -11.46
C ALA A 25 -11.40 3.89 -11.08
N PRO A 26 -12.68 4.27 -11.26
CA PRO A 26 -13.81 3.45 -10.86
C PRO A 26 -13.73 2.00 -11.37
N GLY A 27 -13.90 1.03 -10.47
CA GLY A 27 -13.81 -0.40 -10.75
C GLY A 27 -12.38 -0.96 -10.80
N LYS A 28 -11.35 -0.13 -10.62
CA LYS A 28 -9.95 -0.55 -10.63
C LYS A 28 -9.35 -0.64 -9.23
N GLY A 29 -8.41 -1.56 -9.07
CA GLY A 29 -7.53 -1.70 -7.90
C GLY A 29 -6.08 -1.93 -8.29
N ILE A 30 -5.28 -2.39 -7.33
CA ILE A 30 -3.85 -2.63 -7.48
C ILE A 30 -3.53 -4.10 -7.28
N LEU A 31 -2.73 -4.67 -8.19
CA LEU A 31 -2.05 -5.95 -7.94
C LEU A 31 -0.73 -5.67 -7.23
N ALA A 32 -0.57 -6.16 -5.99
CA ALA A 32 0.67 -6.07 -5.24
C ALA A 32 1.53 -7.32 -5.47
N ALA A 33 2.41 -7.28 -6.48
CA ALA A 33 3.31 -8.36 -6.88
C ALA A 33 4.77 -8.06 -6.48
N ASP A 34 4.94 -7.28 -5.40
CA ASP A 34 6.19 -6.72 -4.93
C ASP A 34 6.86 -7.51 -3.80
N GLU A 35 6.53 -8.80 -3.69
CA GLU A 35 7.20 -9.68 -2.74
C GLU A 35 8.70 -9.71 -3.00
N SER A 36 9.46 -9.41 -1.94
CA SER A 36 10.92 -9.58 -1.95
C SER A 36 11.31 -11.04 -2.20
N VAL A 37 12.58 -11.29 -2.53
CA VAL A 37 13.11 -12.66 -2.71
C VAL A 37 12.79 -13.56 -1.51
N GLY A 38 12.93 -13.04 -0.28
CA GLY A 38 12.61 -13.78 0.95
C GLY A 38 11.10 -14.01 1.15
N SER A 39 10.26 -13.04 0.77
CA SER A 39 8.80 -13.18 0.80
C SER A 39 8.31 -14.21 -0.22
N MET A 40 8.89 -14.21 -1.43
CA MET A 40 8.62 -15.20 -2.48
C MET A 40 9.05 -16.61 -2.07
N ALA A 41 10.14 -16.75 -1.29
CA ALA A 41 10.56 -18.04 -0.76
C ALA A 41 9.43 -18.74 -0.01
N LYS A 42 8.76 -18.01 0.90
CA LYS A 42 7.63 -18.54 1.69
C LYS A 42 6.44 -18.91 0.81
N ARG A 43 6.15 -18.10 -0.22
CA ARG A 43 5.03 -18.34 -1.13
C ARG A 43 5.27 -19.58 -2.00
N LEU A 44 6.44 -19.68 -2.61
CA LEU A 44 6.78 -20.82 -3.49
C LEU A 44 6.93 -22.13 -2.71
N SER A 45 7.43 -22.08 -1.46
CA SER A 45 7.53 -23.28 -0.63
C SER A 45 6.18 -23.91 -0.30
N GLN A 46 5.10 -23.11 -0.20
CA GLN A 46 3.76 -23.62 0.07
C GLN A 46 3.22 -24.51 -1.07
N ILE A 47 3.73 -24.33 -2.29
CA ILE A 47 3.35 -25.11 -3.47
C ILE A 47 4.46 -26.04 -3.95
N GLY A 48 5.52 -26.23 -3.14
CA GLY A 48 6.63 -27.13 -3.46
C GLY A 48 7.54 -26.66 -4.61
N VAL A 49 7.57 -25.36 -4.90
CA VAL A 49 8.41 -24.79 -5.97
C VAL A 49 9.69 -24.17 -5.38
N GLU A 50 10.83 -24.42 -6.01
CA GLU A 50 12.12 -23.85 -5.60
C GLU A 50 12.17 -22.33 -5.85
N ASN A 51 12.77 -21.57 -4.93
CA ASN A 51 12.89 -20.10 -5.04
C ASN A 51 14.10 -19.66 -5.89
N THR A 52 14.06 -19.94 -7.19
CA THR A 52 15.03 -19.44 -8.16
C THR A 52 14.56 -18.12 -8.80
N GLU A 53 15.48 -17.36 -9.38
CA GLU A 53 15.11 -16.15 -10.14
C GLU A 53 14.14 -16.48 -11.28
N GLU A 54 14.37 -17.59 -11.99
CA GLU A 54 13.51 -18.03 -13.09
C GLU A 54 12.11 -18.40 -12.62
N ASN A 55 11.97 -19.13 -11.51
CA ASN A 55 10.64 -19.47 -10.97
C ASN A 55 9.89 -18.22 -10.49
N ARG A 56 10.60 -17.23 -9.94
CA ARG A 56 10.02 -15.92 -9.62
C ARG A 56 9.59 -15.19 -10.89
N ARG A 57 10.40 -15.20 -11.96
CA ARG A 57 10.06 -14.60 -13.26
C ARG A 57 8.81 -15.24 -13.86
N LEU A 58 8.76 -16.57 -13.93
CA LEU A 58 7.62 -17.34 -14.44
C LEU A 58 6.34 -17.06 -13.65
N TYR A 59 6.42 -17.05 -12.31
CA TYR A 59 5.27 -16.72 -11.46
C TYR A 59 4.73 -15.31 -11.76
N ARG A 60 5.62 -14.31 -11.93
CA ARG A 60 5.21 -12.94 -12.31
C ARG A 60 4.65 -12.91 -13.72
N GLN A 61 5.22 -13.65 -14.66
CA GLN A 61 4.73 -13.73 -16.03
C GLN A 61 3.29 -14.25 -16.07
N VAL A 62 2.97 -15.32 -15.33
CA VAL A 62 1.60 -15.85 -15.25
C VAL A 62 0.59 -14.75 -14.87
N LEU A 63 0.93 -13.92 -13.90
CA LEU A 63 0.07 -12.80 -13.48
C LEU A 63 -0.03 -11.71 -14.57
N PHE A 64 1.10 -11.37 -15.20
CA PHE A 64 1.17 -10.25 -16.12
C PHE A 64 0.69 -10.58 -17.53
N THR A 65 0.65 -11.85 -17.92
CA THR A 65 0.12 -12.31 -19.22
C THR A 65 -1.35 -12.70 -19.17
N ALA A 66 -2.00 -12.61 -18.01
CA ALA A 66 -3.46 -12.75 -17.89
C ALA A 66 -4.19 -11.89 -18.92
N ASP A 67 -5.29 -12.40 -19.48
CA ASP A 67 -5.95 -11.78 -20.62
C ASP A 67 -6.59 -10.41 -20.30
N ASP A 68 -7.07 -9.75 -21.36
CA ASP A 68 -7.57 -8.38 -21.33
C ASP A 68 -8.72 -8.10 -20.36
N ARG A 69 -9.39 -9.12 -19.82
CA ARG A 69 -10.39 -8.95 -18.76
C ARG A 69 -9.83 -8.17 -17.57
N VAL A 70 -8.54 -8.31 -17.24
CA VAL A 70 -7.91 -7.61 -16.11
C VAL A 70 -7.79 -6.10 -16.31
N LYS A 71 -7.81 -5.59 -17.56
CA LYS A 71 -7.64 -4.16 -17.88
C LYS A 71 -8.69 -3.27 -17.20
N LYS A 72 -9.90 -3.81 -17.00
CA LYS A 72 -11.02 -3.12 -16.34
C LYS A 72 -10.93 -3.17 -14.81
N CYS A 73 -10.12 -4.07 -14.26
CA CYS A 73 -10.04 -4.35 -12.83
C CYS A 73 -8.75 -3.83 -12.19
N ILE A 74 -7.68 -3.64 -12.97
CA ILE A 74 -6.36 -3.26 -12.47
C ILE A 74 -5.99 -1.88 -13.01
N GLY A 75 -5.73 -0.95 -12.09
CA GLY A 75 -5.24 0.41 -12.37
C GLY A 75 -3.75 0.54 -12.12
N GLY A 76 -3.17 -0.27 -11.24
CA GLY A 76 -1.73 -0.33 -11.03
C GLY A 76 -1.20 -1.71 -10.65
N VAL A 77 0.10 -1.95 -10.90
CA VAL A 77 0.80 -3.13 -10.39
C VAL A 77 2.06 -2.70 -9.65
N ILE A 78 2.23 -3.18 -8.41
CA ILE A 78 3.43 -2.93 -7.62
C ILE A 78 4.44 -4.04 -7.90
N PHE A 79 5.64 -3.65 -8.34
CA PHE A 79 6.74 -4.55 -8.65
C PHE A 79 7.76 -4.57 -7.51
N PHE A 80 8.50 -5.67 -7.43
CA PHE A 80 9.80 -5.70 -6.76
C PHE A 80 10.90 -5.29 -7.75
N HIS A 81 12.06 -4.84 -7.23
CA HIS A 81 13.18 -4.38 -8.06
C HIS A 81 13.61 -5.39 -9.13
N GLU A 82 13.75 -6.67 -8.75
CA GLU A 82 14.08 -7.76 -9.69
C GLU A 82 13.08 -7.82 -10.86
N THR A 83 11.78 -7.77 -10.56
CA THR A 83 10.70 -7.87 -11.54
C THR A 83 10.65 -6.68 -12.50
N LEU A 84 11.05 -5.49 -12.07
CA LEU A 84 11.09 -4.29 -12.93
C LEU A 84 12.00 -4.48 -14.14
N TYR A 85 13.06 -5.27 -13.99
CA TYR A 85 14.05 -5.51 -15.05
C TYR A 85 13.95 -6.89 -15.69
N GLN A 86 12.95 -7.69 -15.30
CA GLN A 86 12.67 -8.99 -15.89
C GLN A 86 11.88 -8.86 -17.21
N LYS A 87 11.94 -9.93 -17.99
CA LYS A 87 11.28 -10.07 -19.30
C LYS A 87 10.43 -11.34 -19.34
N ASP A 88 9.43 -11.35 -20.21
CA ASP A 88 8.66 -12.54 -20.52
C ASP A 88 9.43 -13.51 -21.45
N ASP A 89 8.83 -14.66 -21.77
CA ASP A 89 9.40 -15.69 -22.65
C ASP A 89 9.70 -15.18 -24.08
N ASN A 90 9.08 -14.09 -24.50
CA ASN A 90 9.31 -13.45 -25.81
C ASN A 90 10.36 -12.34 -25.73
N GLY A 91 11.00 -12.12 -24.57
CA GLY A 91 11.98 -11.07 -24.34
C GLY A 91 11.37 -9.68 -24.16
N VAL A 92 10.05 -9.57 -23.96
CA VAL A 92 9.36 -8.30 -23.71
C VAL A 92 9.52 -7.91 -22.23
N PRO A 93 10.00 -6.70 -21.89
CA PRO A 93 10.07 -6.25 -20.51
C PRO A 93 8.68 -6.23 -19.85
N PHE A 94 8.57 -6.71 -18.61
CA PHE A 94 7.28 -6.73 -17.90
C PHE A 94 6.67 -5.34 -17.75
N VAL A 95 7.50 -4.31 -17.58
CA VAL A 95 7.05 -2.90 -17.58
C VAL A 95 6.23 -2.59 -18.82
N ARG A 96 6.70 -3.00 -20.00
CA ARG A 96 6.00 -2.80 -21.27
C ARG A 96 4.71 -3.60 -21.34
N THR A 97 4.73 -4.87 -20.91
CA THR A 97 3.52 -5.72 -20.86
C THR A 97 2.39 -5.08 -20.03
N ILE A 98 2.73 -4.42 -18.91
CA ILE A 98 1.76 -3.74 -18.05
C ILE A 98 1.31 -2.40 -18.66
N GLN A 99 2.23 -1.63 -19.23
CA GLN A 99 1.91 -0.35 -19.89
C GLN A 99 1.05 -0.53 -21.14
N ASP A 100 1.29 -1.56 -21.97
CA ASP A 100 0.50 -1.89 -23.16
C ASP A 100 -0.95 -2.27 -22.79
N LYS A 101 -1.19 -2.65 -21.52
CA LYS A 101 -2.54 -2.88 -20.98
C LYS A 101 -3.21 -1.62 -20.43
N GLY A 102 -2.54 -0.47 -20.48
CA GLY A 102 -3.01 0.79 -19.90
C GLY A 102 -3.02 0.77 -18.37
N ILE A 103 -2.16 -0.06 -17.76
CA ILE A 103 -2.03 -0.21 -16.31
C ILE A 103 -0.78 0.56 -15.86
N VAL A 104 -0.86 1.25 -14.74
CA VAL A 104 0.27 2.03 -14.20
C VAL A 104 1.27 1.07 -13.53
N VAL A 105 2.57 1.28 -13.76
CA VAL A 105 3.63 0.50 -13.11
C VAL A 105 4.07 1.20 -11.83
N GLY A 106 4.22 0.45 -10.76
CA GLY A 106 4.73 0.95 -9.49
C GLY A 106 5.83 0.07 -8.92
N ILE A 107 6.58 0.60 -7.97
CA ILE A 107 7.78 -0.03 -7.43
C ILE A 107 7.82 0.02 -5.90
N LYS A 108 8.12 -1.10 -5.24
CA LYS A 108 8.42 -1.11 -3.81
C LYS A 108 9.82 -0.53 -3.60
N VAL A 109 9.93 0.50 -2.76
CA VAL A 109 11.21 1.21 -2.56
C VAL A 109 11.78 1.13 -1.15
N ASP A 110 10.99 0.70 -0.16
CA ASP A 110 11.50 0.43 1.19
C ASP A 110 12.46 -0.78 1.21
N LYS A 111 13.42 -0.75 2.13
CA LYS A 111 14.42 -1.80 2.36
C LYS A 111 14.10 -2.66 3.60
N GLY A 112 12.81 -2.77 3.93
CA GLY A 112 12.32 -3.60 5.03
C GLY A 112 12.32 -2.92 6.40
N VAL A 113 11.77 -3.63 7.38
CA VAL A 113 11.64 -3.17 8.76
C VAL A 113 12.92 -3.40 9.56
N VAL A 114 13.17 -2.55 10.55
CA VAL A 114 14.27 -2.65 11.51
C VAL A 114 13.74 -2.42 12.93
N PRO A 115 14.28 -3.10 13.95
CA PRO A 115 13.80 -3.00 15.33
C PRO A 115 14.05 -1.60 15.91
N LEU A 116 13.09 -1.10 16.71
CA LEU A 116 13.26 0.10 17.52
C LEU A 116 13.81 -0.28 18.89
N ALA A 117 15.07 0.10 19.17
CA ALA A 117 15.70 -0.18 20.45
C ALA A 117 14.89 0.42 21.62
N GLY A 118 14.75 -0.36 22.71
CA GLY A 118 13.97 0.05 23.88
C GLY A 118 12.45 -0.12 23.74
N THR A 119 11.98 -0.75 22.65
CA THR A 119 10.55 -1.08 22.46
C THR A 119 10.29 -2.59 22.58
N ASP A 120 9.01 -2.95 22.76
CA ASP A 120 8.55 -4.34 22.88
C ASP A 120 8.31 -4.96 21.49
N GLY A 121 9.40 -5.23 20.77
CA GLY A 121 9.36 -5.85 19.45
C GLY A 121 8.76 -4.97 18.35
N GLU A 122 8.79 -3.64 18.52
CA GLU A 122 8.31 -2.69 17.52
C GLU A 122 9.39 -2.36 16.48
N THR A 123 8.97 -1.83 15.34
CA THR A 123 9.85 -1.57 14.20
C THR A 123 9.61 -0.19 13.59
N THR A 124 10.65 0.36 12.96
CA THR A 124 10.54 1.36 11.89
C THR A 124 10.94 0.72 10.56
N THR A 125 10.96 1.48 9.48
CA THR A 125 11.30 0.99 8.14
C THR A 125 12.47 1.78 7.56
N GLN A 126 13.43 1.09 6.97
CA GLN A 126 14.63 1.72 6.39
C GLN A 126 14.55 1.85 4.86
N GLY A 127 15.43 2.68 4.29
CA GLY A 127 15.61 2.78 2.83
C GLY A 127 15.63 4.18 2.23
N LEU A 128 15.67 5.23 3.07
CA LEU A 128 15.71 6.62 2.61
C LEU A 128 17.04 6.99 1.95
N ASP A 129 18.14 6.34 2.36
CA ASP A 129 19.47 6.58 1.80
C ASP A 129 19.51 6.20 0.31
N GLY A 130 19.84 7.20 -0.52
CA GLY A 130 19.85 7.09 -1.98
C GLY A 130 18.46 6.96 -2.62
N LEU A 131 17.38 7.26 -1.88
CA LEU A 131 16.01 7.07 -2.37
C LEU A 131 15.69 8.01 -3.55
N SER A 132 16.20 9.25 -3.54
CA SER A 132 15.91 10.21 -4.62
C SER A 132 16.48 9.72 -5.95
N GLU A 133 17.74 9.29 -5.96
CA GLU A 133 18.42 8.75 -7.14
C GLU A 133 17.73 7.49 -7.65
N ARG A 134 17.30 6.62 -6.73
CA ARG A 134 16.52 5.43 -7.07
C ARG A 134 15.16 5.79 -7.68
N CYS A 135 14.43 6.75 -7.10
CA CYS A 135 13.14 7.20 -7.63
C CYS A 135 13.30 7.79 -9.04
N ALA A 136 14.30 8.64 -9.26
CA ALA A 136 14.60 9.18 -10.59
C ALA A 136 14.90 8.07 -11.61
N GLN A 137 15.68 7.07 -11.21
CA GLN A 137 15.99 5.92 -12.06
C GLN A 137 14.74 5.09 -12.35
N TYR A 138 13.91 4.77 -11.34
CA TYR A 138 12.67 4.03 -11.55
C TYR A 138 11.66 4.78 -12.40
N LYS A 139 11.59 6.12 -12.27
CA LYS A 139 10.76 6.97 -13.14
C LYS A 139 11.19 6.85 -14.60
N LYS A 140 12.50 6.92 -14.86
CA LYS A 140 13.07 6.71 -16.20
C LYS A 140 12.79 5.30 -16.74
N ASP A 141 12.79 4.31 -15.85
CA ASP A 141 12.54 2.90 -16.19
C ASP A 141 11.04 2.55 -16.27
N GLY A 142 10.15 3.54 -16.12
CA GLY A 142 8.71 3.42 -16.43
C GLY A 142 7.78 3.27 -15.23
N ALA A 143 8.28 3.36 -13.99
CA ALA A 143 7.43 3.40 -12.81
C ALA A 143 6.87 4.81 -12.57
N ASP A 144 5.59 4.92 -12.23
CA ASP A 144 4.89 6.18 -11.97
C ASP A 144 4.44 6.33 -10.51
N PHE A 145 4.45 5.23 -9.75
CA PHE A 145 4.14 5.25 -8.32
C PHE A 145 5.08 4.33 -7.53
N ALA A 146 5.15 4.54 -6.23
CA ALA A 146 5.96 3.73 -5.33
C ALA A 146 5.15 3.24 -4.15
N LYS A 147 5.70 2.26 -3.43
CA LYS A 147 5.14 1.74 -2.18
C LYS A 147 6.20 1.69 -1.09
N TRP A 148 5.82 2.07 0.11
CA TRP A 148 6.63 1.95 1.32
C TRP A 148 5.80 1.44 2.49
N ARG A 149 6.19 0.28 3.03
CA ARG A 149 5.47 -0.39 4.11
C ARG A 149 6.09 -0.13 5.47
N CYS A 150 5.33 0.47 6.38
CA CYS A 150 5.60 0.49 7.81
C CYS A 150 4.70 -0.52 8.54
N VAL A 151 5.15 -1.00 9.71
CA VAL A 151 4.47 -2.06 10.46
C VAL A 151 4.31 -1.66 11.91
N LEU A 152 3.09 -1.73 12.40
CA LEU A 152 2.74 -1.51 13.80
C LEU A 152 1.97 -2.73 14.34
N LYS A 153 2.10 -2.99 15.64
CA LYS A 153 1.47 -4.15 16.29
C LYS A 153 0.57 -3.69 17.42
N ILE A 154 -0.61 -4.30 17.55
CA ILE A 154 -1.49 -4.09 18.70
C ILE A 154 -1.12 -5.10 19.79
N SER A 155 -0.87 -4.61 20.99
CA SER A 155 -0.74 -5.42 22.20
C SER A 155 -1.22 -4.61 23.41
N GLU A 156 -0.96 -5.13 24.61
CA GLU A 156 -1.17 -4.40 25.86
C GLU A 156 -0.40 -3.06 25.88
N ARG A 157 0.81 -3.03 25.30
CA ARG A 157 1.73 -1.88 25.38
C ARG A 157 2.07 -1.22 24.03
N THR A 158 1.63 -1.81 22.92
CA THR A 158 1.93 -1.36 21.55
C THR A 158 0.65 -1.03 20.77
N PRO A 159 0.69 -0.12 19.77
CA PRO A 159 1.86 0.64 19.35
C PRO A 159 2.21 1.77 20.33
N SER A 160 3.50 1.91 20.65
CA SER A 160 3.99 2.97 21.53
C SER A 160 3.96 4.32 20.82
N ALA A 161 4.06 5.40 21.61
CA ALA A 161 4.18 6.75 21.05
C ALA A 161 5.41 6.90 20.14
N LEU A 162 6.52 6.23 20.49
CA LEU A 162 7.73 6.22 19.68
C LEU A 162 7.48 5.56 18.32
N ALA A 163 6.89 4.35 18.30
CA ALA A 163 6.62 3.64 17.05
C ALA A 163 5.66 4.40 16.13
N ILE A 164 4.61 5.02 16.68
CA ILE A 164 3.67 5.84 15.89
C ILE A 164 4.39 7.04 15.27
N LEU A 165 5.14 7.79 16.08
CA LEU A 165 5.82 9.01 15.62
C LEU A 165 6.88 8.71 14.56
N GLU A 166 7.71 7.71 14.81
CA GLU A 166 8.81 7.35 13.93
C GLU A 166 8.32 6.81 12.58
N ASN A 167 7.34 5.89 12.58
CA ASN A 167 6.77 5.38 11.32
C ASN A 167 6.00 6.45 10.54
N ALA A 168 5.29 7.37 11.22
CA ALA A 168 4.65 8.50 10.55
C ALA A 168 5.70 9.43 9.89
N ASN A 169 6.79 9.72 10.59
CA ASN A 169 7.85 10.59 10.10
C ASN A 169 8.60 9.97 8.90
N VAL A 170 8.96 8.68 8.95
CA VAL A 170 9.66 8.02 7.84
C VAL A 170 8.77 7.91 6.59
N LEU A 171 7.47 7.66 6.76
CA LEU A 171 6.50 7.67 5.65
C LEU A 171 6.40 9.06 4.99
N ALA A 172 6.43 10.13 5.79
CA ALA A 172 6.39 11.49 5.27
C ALA A 172 7.67 11.87 4.52
N ARG A 173 8.84 11.47 5.02
CA ARG A 173 10.12 11.62 4.31
C ARG A 173 10.12 10.87 2.97
N TYR A 174 9.68 9.61 2.98
CA TYR A 174 9.53 8.80 1.78
C TYR A 174 8.60 9.46 0.76
N ALA A 175 7.43 9.92 1.18
CA ALA A 175 6.44 10.53 0.31
C ALA A 175 6.96 11.82 -0.33
N SER A 176 7.61 12.68 0.45
CA SER A 176 8.24 13.91 -0.05
C SER A 176 9.27 13.61 -1.14
N ILE A 177 10.18 12.65 -0.91
CA ILE A 177 11.21 12.27 -1.88
C ILE A 177 10.60 11.70 -3.17
N CYS A 178 9.54 10.88 -3.07
CA CYS A 178 8.85 10.37 -4.27
C CYS A 178 8.27 11.49 -5.12
N GLN A 179 7.57 12.44 -4.49
CA GLN A 179 6.92 13.53 -5.21
C GLN A 179 7.92 14.46 -5.92
N GLN A 180 9.10 14.68 -5.34
CA GLN A 180 10.18 15.43 -6.00
C GLN A 180 10.68 14.77 -7.30
N ASN A 181 10.46 13.47 -7.45
CA ASN A 181 10.90 12.67 -8.60
C ASN A 181 9.73 12.25 -9.52
N GLY A 182 8.55 12.88 -9.40
CA GLY A 182 7.40 12.58 -10.24
C GLY A 182 6.78 11.19 -9.98
N ILE A 183 6.98 10.64 -8.79
CA ILE A 183 6.46 9.34 -8.37
C ILE A 183 5.37 9.55 -7.32
N VAL A 184 4.18 8.97 -7.54
CA VAL A 184 3.09 8.97 -6.54
C VAL A 184 3.43 8.02 -5.39
N PRO A 185 3.53 8.47 -4.13
CA PRO A 185 3.76 7.58 -3.00
C PRO A 185 2.47 6.93 -2.51
N ILE A 186 2.48 5.59 -2.42
CA ILE A 186 1.52 4.82 -1.63
C ILE A 186 2.06 4.72 -0.21
N VAL A 187 1.36 5.38 0.72
CA VAL A 187 1.67 5.41 2.15
C VAL A 187 1.02 4.21 2.83
N GLU A 188 1.82 3.23 3.29
CA GLU A 188 1.31 1.98 3.89
C GLU A 188 1.69 1.86 5.38
N PRO A 189 0.90 2.44 6.30
CA PRO A 189 1.05 2.25 7.74
C PRO A 189 0.25 1.02 8.20
N GLU A 190 0.76 -0.18 7.96
CA GLU A 190 0.04 -1.41 8.28
C GLU A 190 0.03 -1.67 9.80
N ILE A 191 -1.17 -1.75 10.37
CA ILE A 191 -1.38 -2.29 11.71
C ILE A 191 -1.72 -3.77 11.58
N LEU A 192 -0.88 -4.61 12.16
CA LEU A 192 -1.01 -6.06 12.07
C LEU A 192 -2.27 -6.57 12.80
N PRO A 193 -2.98 -7.56 12.23
CA PRO A 193 -4.13 -8.20 12.87
C PRO A 193 -3.72 -9.24 13.93
N ASP A 194 -2.42 -9.45 14.19
CA ASP A 194 -1.94 -10.34 15.24
C ASP A 194 -2.47 -9.93 16.63
N GLY A 195 -3.01 -10.89 17.38
CA GLY A 195 -3.52 -10.71 18.74
C GLY A 195 -4.99 -11.07 18.91
N ASP A 196 -5.51 -10.89 20.12
CA ASP A 196 -6.88 -11.21 20.55
C ASP A 196 -7.77 -9.97 20.72
N HIS A 197 -7.26 -8.80 20.32
CA HIS A 197 -7.95 -7.52 20.45
C HIS A 197 -9.25 -7.46 19.65
N ASP A 198 -10.23 -6.72 20.17
CA ASP A 198 -11.53 -6.56 19.53
C ASP A 198 -11.51 -5.52 18.39
N LEU A 199 -12.63 -5.43 17.66
CA LEU A 199 -12.79 -4.50 16.54
C LEU A 199 -12.61 -3.04 16.98
N LYS A 200 -13.09 -2.68 18.17
CA LYS A 200 -13.02 -1.31 18.70
C LYS A 200 -11.59 -0.89 19.02
N ARG A 201 -10.78 -1.81 19.56
CA ARG A 201 -9.36 -1.59 19.80
C ARG A 201 -8.60 -1.36 18.50
N CYS A 202 -8.87 -2.15 17.47
CA CYS A 202 -8.29 -1.94 16.14
C CYS A 202 -8.70 -0.58 15.56
N GLN A 203 -9.98 -0.19 15.70
CA GLN A 203 -10.47 1.11 15.26
C GLN A 203 -9.74 2.25 15.97
N TYR A 204 -9.63 2.18 17.29
CA TYR A 204 -8.96 3.20 18.10
C TYR A 204 -7.50 3.38 17.68
N VAL A 205 -6.76 2.27 17.54
CA VAL A 205 -5.35 2.32 17.14
C VAL A 205 -5.21 2.87 15.71
N THR A 206 -6.06 2.43 14.78
CA THR A 206 -6.10 2.94 13.41
C THR A 206 -6.31 4.46 13.38
N GLU A 207 -7.26 4.98 14.16
CA GLU A 207 -7.49 6.42 14.25
C GLU A 207 -6.26 7.19 14.77
N LYS A 208 -5.57 6.66 15.79
CA LYS A 208 -4.36 7.33 16.33
C LYS A 208 -3.19 7.30 15.36
N VAL A 209 -2.97 6.17 14.70
CA VAL A 209 -1.89 6.02 13.71
C VAL A 209 -2.15 6.92 12.51
N LEU A 210 -3.35 6.90 11.92
CA LEU A 210 -3.64 7.72 10.74
C LEU A 210 -3.61 9.21 11.04
N ALA A 211 -4.07 9.65 12.21
CA ALA A 211 -3.94 11.05 12.62
C ALA A 211 -2.46 11.50 12.68
N ALA A 212 -1.57 10.66 13.24
CA ALA A 212 -0.14 10.94 13.27
C ALA A 212 0.48 10.95 11.86
N VAL A 213 0.10 10.00 11.01
CA VAL A 213 0.54 9.94 9.61
C VAL A 213 0.17 11.22 8.87
N TYR A 214 -1.10 11.62 8.86
CA TYR A 214 -1.50 12.83 8.12
C TYR A 214 -0.92 14.12 8.69
N LYS A 215 -0.70 14.19 10.01
CA LYS A 215 0.04 15.30 10.60
C LYS A 215 1.49 15.35 10.10
N ALA A 216 2.18 14.21 10.06
CA ALA A 216 3.55 14.14 9.52
C ALA A 216 3.59 14.47 8.03
N LEU A 217 2.65 13.97 7.22
CA LEU A 217 2.55 14.33 5.80
C LEU A 217 2.38 15.85 5.60
N SER A 218 1.55 16.49 6.44
CA SER A 218 1.39 17.95 6.43
C SER A 218 2.69 18.67 6.82
N ASP A 219 3.40 18.18 7.83
CA ASP A 219 4.65 18.80 8.32
C ASP A 219 5.78 18.72 7.30
N HIS A 220 5.77 17.69 6.44
CA HIS A 220 6.75 17.49 5.36
C HIS A 220 6.26 18.03 4.00
N HIS A 221 5.19 18.83 4.00
CA HIS A 221 4.66 19.51 2.82
C HIS A 221 4.23 18.57 1.68
N VAL A 222 3.76 17.36 2.03
CA VAL A 222 3.31 16.37 1.05
C VAL A 222 2.01 16.82 0.39
N TYR A 223 1.97 16.78 -0.94
CA TYR A 223 0.79 17.12 -1.73
C TYR A 223 -0.19 15.93 -1.78
N LEU A 224 -1.27 15.97 -1.00
CA LEU A 224 -2.13 14.81 -0.74
C LEU A 224 -2.86 14.28 -1.99
N GLU A 225 -3.26 15.16 -2.90
CA GLU A 225 -3.90 14.81 -4.17
C GLU A 225 -2.99 13.96 -5.07
N GLY A 226 -1.68 14.03 -4.85
CA GLY A 226 -0.67 13.20 -5.49
C GLY A 226 -0.18 12.04 -4.62
N THR A 227 -1.02 11.48 -3.73
CA THR A 227 -0.72 10.32 -2.87
C THR A 227 -1.81 9.27 -2.93
N LEU A 228 -1.55 8.07 -2.41
CA LEU A 228 -2.58 7.10 -2.05
C LEU A 228 -2.30 6.53 -0.66
N LEU A 229 -3.35 6.13 0.05
CA LEU A 229 -3.23 5.45 1.35
C LEU A 229 -3.44 3.95 1.16
N LYS A 230 -2.58 3.11 1.75
CA LYS A 230 -2.77 1.66 1.83
C LYS A 230 -2.81 1.22 3.29
N PRO A 231 -3.98 1.35 3.96
CA PRO A 231 -4.12 0.96 5.35
C PRO A 231 -4.58 -0.50 5.45
N ASN A 232 -4.51 -1.06 6.66
CA ASN A 232 -5.32 -2.21 7.03
C ASN A 232 -6.82 -1.84 7.04
N MET A 233 -7.68 -2.81 6.78
CA MET A 233 -9.08 -2.70 7.21
C MET A 233 -9.14 -2.74 8.74
N VAL A 234 -10.15 -2.11 9.34
CA VAL A 234 -10.39 -2.21 10.77
C VAL A 234 -11.11 -3.53 11.03
N THR A 235 -10.37 -4.50 11.55
CA THR A 235 -10.81 -5.89 11.78
C THR A 235 -10.46 -6.31 13.21
N PRO A 236 -11.16 -7.30 13.79
CA PRO A 236 -10.71 -7.90 15.04
C PRO A 236 -9.35 -8.59 14.85
N GLY A 237 -8.62 -8.78 15.94
CA GLY A 237 -7.39 -9.58 15.91
C GLY A 237 -7.67 -11.03 15.52
N HIS A 238 -6.70 -11.70 14.91
CA HIS A 238 -6.83 -13.09 14.42
C HIS A 238 -7.26 -14.08 15.53
N ALA A 239 -6.87 -13.84 16.78
CA ALA A 239 -7.22 -14.67 17.92
C ALA A 239 -8.45 -14.15 18.70
N CYS A 240 -9.14 -13.12 18.20
CA CYS A 240 -10.31 -12.57 18.87
C CYS A 240 -11.45 -13.61 18.87
N PRO A 241 -12.05 -13.91 20.04
CA PRO A 241 -13.16 -14.86 20.12
C PRO A 241 -14.47 -14.30 19.55
N ILE A 242 -14.60 -12.97 19.47
CA ILE A 242 -15.79 -12.29 18.95
C ILE A 242 -15.74 -12.28 17.42
N LYS A 243 -16.84 -12.69 16.79
CA LYS A 243 -17.02 -12.62 15.34
C LYS A 243 -17.81 -11.36 14.99
N TYR A 244 -17.39 -10.70 13.91
CA TYR A 244 -18.00 -9.48 13.42
C TYR A 244 -18.42 -9.70 11.97
N SER A 245 -19.52 -9.07 11.56
CA SER A 245 -19.98 -9.12 10.18
C SER A 245 -19.14 -8.20 9.26
N PRO A 246 -19.15 -8.41 7.94
CA PRO A 246 -18.55 -7.49 6.98
C PRO A 246 -19.07 -6.05 7.12
N GLU A 247 -20.34 -5.86 7.50
CA GLU A 247 -20.96 -4.55 7.71
C GLU A 247 -20.39 -3.84 8.95
N GLU A 248 -20.09 -4.57 10.03
CA GLU A 248 -19.45 -4.03 11.22
C GLU A 248 -18.00 -3.62 10.92
N VAL A 249 -17.25 -4.47 10.22
CA VAL A 249 -15.89 -4.17 9.70
C VAL A 249 -15.92 -2.94 8.80
N ALA A 250 -16.90 -2.84 7.91
CA ALA A 250 -17.09 -1.71 7.02
C ALA A 250 -17.39 -0.42 7.79
N MET A 251 -18.31 -0.45 8.75
CA MET A 251 -18.66 0.72 9.55
C MET A 251 -17.45 1.22 10.36
N ALA A 252 -16.72 0.31 11.03
CA ALA A 252 -15.54 0.66 11.80
C ALA A 252 -14.43 1.24 10.90
N THR A 253 -14.19 0.63 9.74
CA THR A 253 -13.18 1.07 8.77
C THR A 253 -13.51 2.45 8.22
N VAL A 254 -14.72 2.65 7.68
CA VAL A 254 -15.14 3.93 7.11
C VAL A 254 -15.16 5.03 8.17
N THR A 255 -15.60 4.73 9.40
CA THR A 255 -15.58 5.68 10.52
C THR A 255 -14.15 6.13 10.86
N ALA A 256 -13.20 5.19 10.97
CA ALA A 256 -11.81 5.52 11.27
C ALA A 256 -11.20 6.42 10.18
N LEU A 257 -11.45 6.09 8.91
CA LEU A 257 -10.96 6.90 7.78
C LEU A 257 -11.58 8.31 7.79
N ARG A 258 -12.90 8.44 7.96
CA ARG A 258 -13.57 9.75 8.01
C ARG A 258 -13.08 10.66 9.12
N ARG A 259 -12.62 10.09 10.23
CA ARG A 259 -12.09 10.84 11.37
C ARG A 259 -10.67 11.35 11.15
N THR A 260 -9.94 10.83 10.16
CA THR A 260 -8.48 11.00 10.08
C THR A 260 -7.94 11.36 8.69
N VAL A 261 -8.59 10.92 7.62
CA VAL A 261 -8.10 11.05 6.25
C VAL A 261 -8.69 12.32 5.61
N PRO A 262 -7.87 13.32 5.25
CA PRO A 262 -8.35 14.51 4.55
C PRO A 262 -8.95 14.15 3.18
N PRO A 263 -10.04 14.80 2.74
CA PRO A 263 -10.73 14.48 1.48
C PRO A 263 -9.89 14.74 0.23
N ALA A 264 -8.77 15.47 0.35
CA ALA A 264 -7.82 15.70 -0.74
C ALA A 264 -7.08 14.43 -1.19
N VAL A 265 -6.98 13.41 -0.34
CA VAL A 265 -6.41 12.11 -0.74
C VAL A 265 -7.37 11.49 -1.77
N PRO A 266 -6.92 11.10 -2.97
CA PRO A 266 -7.80 10.65 -4.04
C PRO A 266 -8.31 9.21 -3.84
N GLY A 267 -7.53 8.36 -3.17
CA GLY A 267 -7.90 6.95 -2.99
C GLY A 267 -7.23 6.25 -1.82
N VAL A 268 -7.96 5.25 -1.31
CA VAL A 268 -7.54 4.31 -0.28
C VAL A 268 -7.53 2.92 -0.91
N THR A 269 -6.37 2.27 -0.95
CA THR A 269 -6.18 0.95 -1.56
C THR A 269 -5.85 -0.07 -0.49
N PHE A 270 -6.85 -0.74 0.09
CA PHE A 270 -6.67 -1.59 1.27
C PHE A 270 -5.72 -2.77 1.01
N LEU A 271 -4.82 -3.03 1.96
CA LEU A 271 -4.12 -4.30 2.06
C LEU A 271 -5.08 -5.39 2.55
N SER A 272 -4.95 -6.62 2.03
CA SER A 272 -5.75 -7.75 2.49
C SER A 272 -5.23 -8.37 3.80
N GLY A 273 -3.94 -8.21 4.09
CA GLY A 273 -3.30 -8.85 5.24
C GLY A 273 -3.46 -10.37 5.13
N GLY A 274 -3.87 -11.01 6.23
CA GLY A 274 -4.13 -12.46 6.31
C GLY A 274 -5.55 -12.91 5.93
N GLN A 275 -6.39 -12.01 5.39
CA GLN A 275 -7.75 -12.37 4.97
C GLN A 275 -7.74 -13.34 3.78
N SER A 276 -8.75 -14.22 3.74
CA SER A 276 -9.01 -15.03 2.54
C SER A 276 -9.42 -14.18 1.33
N GLU A 277 -9.41 -14.77 0.13
CA GLU A 277 -9.82 -14.05 -1.10
C GLU A 277 -11.24 -13.53 -1.03
N GLU A 278 -12.15 -14.39 -0.55
CA GLU A 278 -13.58 -14.11 -0.42
C GLU A 278 -13.83 -13.08 0.67
N GLU A 279 -13.22 -13.26 1.85
CA GLU A 279 -13.38 -12.34 2.98
C GLU A 279 -12.96 -10.91 2.61
N ALA A 280 -11.79 -10.74 2.00
CA ALA A 280 -11.32 -9.43 1.59
C ALA A 280 -12.18 -8.80 0.48
N SER A 281 -12.84 -9.61 -0.37
CA SER A 281 -13.81 -9.14 -1.36
C SER A 281 -15.12 -8.70 -0.70
N LEU A 282 -15.65 -9.51 0.22
CA LEU A 282 -16.88 -9.23 0.95
C LEU A 282 -16.74 -7.97 1.82
N ASN A 283 -15.63 -7.84 2.55
CA ASN A 283 -15.32 -6.67 3.37
C ASN A 283 -15.19 -5.41 2.51
N LEU A 284 -14.47 -5.47 1.38
CA LEU A 284 -14.36 -4.32 0.48
C LEU A 284 -15.70 -3.90 -0.13
N ASN A 285 -16.54 -4.88 -0.50
CA ASN A 285 -17.89 -4.62 -1.00
C ASN A 285 -18.76 -3.98 0.10
N ALA A 286 -18.70 -4.46 1.33
CA ALA A 286 -19.40 -3.87 2.46
C ALA A 286 -18.91 -2.44 2.76
N ILE A 287 -17.60 -2.18 2.69
CA ILE A 287 -16.99 -0.85 2.83
C ILE A 287 -17.57 0.13 1.79
N ASN A 288 -17.65 -0.29 0.53
CA ASN A 288 -18.20 0.55 -0.55
C ASN A 288 -19.72 0.75 -0.47
N ARG A 289 -20.45 -0.17 0.19
CA ARG A 289 -21.90 -0.07 0.42
C ARG A 289 -22.25 0.61 1.74
N CYS A 290 -21.27 0.98 2.55
CA CYS A 290 -21.49 1.57 3.86
C CYS A 290 -22.24 2.91 3.72
N PRO A 291 -23.40 3.10 4.39
CA PRO A 291 -24.17 4.35 4.29
C PRO A 291 -23.41 5.60 4.73
N ALA A 292 -22.41 5.43 5.61
CA ALA A 292 -21.52 6.49 6.05
C ALA A 292 -20.37 6.78 5.05
N GLY A 293 -20.41 6.22 3.83
CA GLY A 293 -19.33 6.21 2.84
C GLY A 293 -18.66 7.57 2.58
N LEU A 294 -17.40 7.52 2.17
CA LEU A 294 -16.61 8.68 1.79
C LEU A 294 -17.02 9.10 0.37
N CYS A 295 -17.78 10.20 0.23
CA CYS A 295 -18.23 10.67 -1.09
C CYS A 295 -17.10 11.19 -2.01
N THR A 296 -15.90 11.44 -1.48
CA THR A 296 -14.81 12.11 -2.21
C THR A 296 -13.60 11.23 -2.49
N GLN A 297 -13.56 10.00 -1.98
CA GLN A 297 -12.41 9.09 -2.05
C GLN A 297 -12.77 7.76 -2.69
N CYS A 298 -11.92 7.27 -3.61
CA CYS A 298 -12.07 5.91 -4.12
C CYS A 298 -11.59 4.90 -3.06
N LEU A 299 -12.43 3.91 -2.74
CA LEU A 299 -12.10 2.80 -1.85
C LEU A 299 -11.86 1.53 -2.67
N ALA A 300 -10.60 1.26 -2.95
CA ALA A 300 -10.14 0.17 -3.82
C ALA A 300 -9.32 -0.88 -3.06
N ARG A 301 -8.93 -1.95 -3.74
CA ARG A 301 -8.11 -3.04 -3.20
C ARG A 301 -6.66 -2.94 -3.67
N ALA A 302 -5.70 -3.31 -2.82
CA ALA A 302 -4.31 -3.57 -3.20
C ALA A 302 -3.85 -4.93 -2.63
N THR A 303 -3.97 -6.01 -3.43
CA THR A 303 -3.78 -7.40 -2.97
C THR A 303 -2.56 -8.09 -3.52
N GLY A 304 -1.88 -8.87 -2.67
CA GLY A 304 -0.84 -9.83 -3.08
C GLY A 304 -1.14 -11.29 -2.71
N GLN A 305 -1.70 -11.59 -1.54
CA GLN A 305 -1.89 -12.98 -1.07
C GLN A 305 -3.15 -13.68 -1.58
N CYS A 306 -4.17 -12.93 -2.01
CA CYS A 306 -5.47 -13.46 -2.37
C CYS A 306 -5.55 -14.01 -3.82
N TRP A 307 -4.56 -14.81 -4.22
CA TRP A 307 -4.55 -15.58 -5.46
C TRP A 307 -3.98 -16.98 -5.17
N GLY A 308 -4.71 -17.77 -4.38
CA GLY A 308 -4.51 -19.19 -4.18
C GLY A 308 -5.65 -19.94 -4.87
N CYS A 309 -5.36 -20.57 -6.00
CA CYS A 309 -6.28 -21.52 -6.63
C CYS A 309 -6.65 -22.62 -5.63
N HIS A 310 -7.94 -22.74 -5.32
CA HIS A 310 -8.53 -24.00 -4.88
C HIS A 310 -8.70 -24.93 -6.09
#